data_AF-A0A4S3B7P4-F1
#
_entry.id   AF-A0A4S3B7P4-F1
#
_cell.length_a   1.000
_cell.length_b   1.000
_cell.length_c   1.000
_cell.angle_alpha   90.00
_cell.angle_beta   90.00
_cell.angle_gamma   90.00
#
_symmetry.space_group_name_H-M   'P 1'
#
loop_
_entity.id
_entity.type
_entity.pdbx_description
1 polymer ?
#
loop_
_entity_poly.entity_id
_entity_poly.type
_entity_poly.pdbx_seq_one_letter_code
_entity_poly.pdbx_strand_id
1 'polypeptide(L)'
;MKLTELSARQIRYYEEQKLIFPKRNEGKTRQFSLNDIDRLLEIKEMLDASFTIKEIHKQFNKEGKPEQVSDEKIRIALYEDMMRESGLHGRH
;
A
#
# COMPACT_ATOMS: atom_id res chain seq x y z
N MET A 1 -0.66 18.30 -14.15
CA MET A 1 -1.65 18.85 -13.19
C MET A 1 -0.86 19.75 -12.26
N LYS A 2 -1.27 21.02 -12.07
CA LYS A 2 -0.47 22.04 -11.37
C LYS A 2 -0.05 21.66 -9.94
N LEU A 3 -0.82 20.79 -9.28
CA LEU A 3 -0.58 20.39 -7.90
C LEU A 3 0.43 19.24 -7.76
N THR A 4 0.43 18.29 -8.70
CA THR A 4 1.30 17.10 -8.64
C THR A 4 2.46 17.15 -9.62
N GLU A 5 2.47 18.13 -10.55
CA GLU A 5 3.41 18.22 -11.68
C GLU A 5 3.37 17.04 -12.68
N LEU A 6 2.54 16.03 -12.44
CA LEU A 6 2.36 14.90 -13.35
C LEU A 6 1.53 15.29 -14.57
N SER A 7 1.94 14.83 -15.74
CA SER A 7 1.16 14.98 -16.98
C SER A 7 -0.16 14.19 -16.90
N ALA A 8 -1.17 14.63 -17.65
CA ALA A 8 -2.42 13.87 -17.75
C ALA A 8 -2.20 12.46 -18.30
N ARG A 9 -1.17 12.26 -19.14
CA ARG A 9 -0.80 10.94 -19.67
C ARG A 9 -0.28 10.03 -18.55
N GLN A 10 0.61 10.52 -17.69
CA GLN A 10 1.12 9.76 -16.54
C GLN A 10 -0.02 9.35 -15.60
N ILE A 11 -0.93 10.26 -15.28
CA ILE A 11 -2.06 9.97 -14.39
C ILE A 11 -2.96 8.87 -14.99
N ARG A 12 -3.24 8.93 -16.31
CA ARG A 12 -4.00 7.86 -17.00
C ARG A 12 -3.26 6.53 -16.94
N TYR A 13 -1.95 6.55 -17.17
CA TYR A 13 -1.14 5.35 -17.10
C TYR A 13 -1.16 4.74 -15.69
N TYR A 14 -1.07 5.54 -14.63
CA TYR A 14 -1.15 5.04 -13.25
C TYR A 14 -2.53 4.48 -12.89
N GLU A 15 -3.61 5.08 -13.41
CA GLU A 15 -4.96 4.50 -13.32
C GLU A 15 -5.04 3.15 -14.07
N GLU A 16 -4.50 3.05 -15.29
CA GLU A 16 -4.45 1.80 -16.05
C GLU A 16 -3.64 0.71 -15.33
N GLN A 17 -2.55 1.12 -14.67
CA GLN A 17 -1.77 0.25 -13.78
C GLN A 17 -2.49 -0.05 -12.46
N LYS A 18 -3.69 0.49 -12.18
CA LYS A 18 -4.42 0.29 -10.93
C LYS A 18 -3.68 0.80 -9.69
N LEU A 19 -2.87 1.84 -9.86
CA LEU A 19 -2.21 2.52 -8.74
C LEU A 19 -3.14 3.53 -8.07
N ILE A 20 -4.10 4.08 -8.82
CA ILE A 20 -5.13 5.01 -8.33
C ILE A 20 -6.51 4.63 -8.89
N PHE A 21 -7.57 5.07 -8.22
CA PHE A 21 -8.95 4.73 -8.58
C PHE A 21 -9.89 5.95 -8.49
N PRO A 22 -9.66 6.99 -9.29
CA PRO A 22 -10.48 8.20 -9.25
C PRO A 22 -11.93 7.91 -9.64
N LYS A 23 -12.87 8.57 -8.96
CA LYS A 23 -14.30 8.47 -9.31
C LYS A 23 -14.56 9.10 -10.68
N ARG A 24 -15.64 8.69 -11.34
CA ARG A 24 -16.11 9.31 -12.58
C ARG A 24 -17.37 10.12 -12.30
N ASN A 25 -17.45 11.31 -12.89
CA ASN A 25 -18.71 12.07 -12.91
C ASN A 25 -19.62 11.64 -14.06
N GLU A 26 -20.82 12.19 -14.11
CA GLU A 26 -21.81 11.92 -15.16
C GLU A 26 -21.26 12.19 -16.58
N GLY A 27 -20.37 13.19 -16.71
CA GLY A 27 -19.64 13.50 -17.94
C GLY A 27 -18.42 12.61 -18.22
N LYS A 28 -18.26 11.45 -17.56
CA LYS A 28 -17.13 10.50 -17.66
C LYS A 28 -15.73 11.08 -17.35
N THR A 29 -15.68 12.27 -16.79
CA THR A 29 -14.44 12.93 -16.36
C THR A 29 -13.98 12.37 -15.01
N ARG A 30 -12.66 12.25 -14.83
CA ARG A 30 -12.05 11.81 -13.57
C ARG A 30 -12.21 12.89 -12.50
N GLN A 31 -12.80 12.53 -11.38
CA GLN A 31 -12.81 13.32 -10.15
C GLN A 31 -11.82 12.70 -9.18
N PHE A 32 -10.80 13.47 -8.83
CA PHE A 32 -9.76 13.07 -7.88
C PHE A 32 -10.17 13.54 -6.49
N SER A 33 -10.17 12.62 -5.53
CA SER A 33 -10.25 12.94 -4.10
C SER A 33 -8.89 13.42 -3.58
N LEU A 34 -8.85 13.95 -2.35
CA LEU A 34 -7.57 14.31 -1.72
C LEU A 34 -6.64 13.10 -1.60
N ASN A 35 -7.16 11.93 -1.21
CA ASN A 35 -6.37 10.69 -1.16
C ASN A 35 -5.77 10.31 -2.53
N ASP A 36 -6.49 10.56 -3.63
CA ASP A 36 -5.93 10.32 -4.97
C ASP A 36 -4.78 11.29 -5.28
N ILE A 37 -4.85 12.52 -4.79
CA ILE A 37 -3.76 13.50 -4.93
C ILE A 37 -2.55 13.09 -4.11
N ASP A 38 -2.74 12.74 -2.84
CA ASP A 38 -1.65 12.32 -1.95
C ASP A 38 -0.92 11.10 -2.54
N ARG A 39 -1.68 10.12 -3.02
CA ARG A 39 -1.12 8.93 -3.67
C ARG A 39 -0.38 9.24 -4.97
N LEU A 40 -0.85 10.22 -5.74
CA LEU A 40 -0.14 10.69 -6.93
C LEU A 40 1.17 11.39 -6.58
N LEU A 41 1.23 12.14 -5.48
CA LEU A 41 2.46 12.76 -4.98
C LEU A 41 3.46 11.69 -4.52
N GLU A 42 2.99 10.68 -3.80
CA GLU A 42 3.82 9.56 -3.36
C GLU A 42 4.40 8.76 -4.53
N ILE A 43 3.58 8.46 -5.56
CA ILE A 43 4.07 7.81 -6.79
C ILE A 43 5.18 8.66 -7.44
N LYS A 44 5.02 9.98 -7.46
CA LYS A 44 6.02 10.88 -8.03
C LYS A 44 7.33 10.81 -7.24
N GLU A 45 7.28 10.93 -5.92
CA GLU A 45 8.47 10.87 -5.06
C GLU A 45 9.23 9.54 -5.23
N MET A 46 8.50 8.43 -5.34
CA MET A 46 9.10 7.12 -5.60
C MET A 46 9.77 7.06 -6.97
N LEU A 47 9.15 7.64 -8.02
CA LEU A 47 9.75 7.68 -9.35
C LEU A 47 11.00 8.58 -9.39
N ASP A 48 10.98 9.70 -8.68
CA ASP A 48 12.13 10.59 -8.54
C ASP A 48 13.28 9.88 -7.79
N ALA A 49 12.94 9.01 -6.84
CA ALA A 49 13.87 8.08 -6.18
C ALA A 49 14.24 6.84 -7.04
N SER A 50 13.93 6.85 -8.34
CA SER A 50 14.25 5.80 -9.31
C SER A 50 13.60 4.43 -9.06
N PHE A 51 12.50 4.37 -8.32
CA PHE A 51 11.72 3.15 -8.17
C PHE A 51 11.00 2.78 -9.47
N THR A 52 10.84 1.48 -9.69
CA THR A 52 10.04 0.94 -10.80
C THR A 52 8.57 0.84 -10.43
N ILE A 53 7.68 0.86 -11.43
CA ILE A 53 6.23 0.68 -11.24
C ILE A 53 5.91 -0.62 -10.47
N LYS A 54 6.69 -1.69 -10.67
CA LYS A 54 6.51 -2.96 -9.94
C LYS A 54 6.80 -2.82 -8.44
N GLU A 55 7.80 -2.02 -8.07
CA GLU A 55 8.14 -1.77 -6.67
C GLU A 55 7.10 -0.87 -6.00
N ILE A 56 6.62 0.16 -6.71
CA ILE A 56 5.52 1.02 -6.26
C ILE A 56 4.27 0.18 -6.00
N HIS A 57 3.94 -0.77 -6.87
CA HIS A 57 2.88 -1.74 -6.62
C HIS A 57 3.06 -2.56 -5.35
N LYS A 58 4.29 -3.05 -5.12
CA LYS A 58 4.61 -3.84 -3.93
C LYS A 58 4.46 -3.01 -2.66
N GLN A 59 4.85 -1.74 -2.70
CA GLN A 59 4.72 -0.80 -1.59
C GLN A 59 3.25 -0.59 -1.22
N PHE A 60 2.42 -0.19 -2.19
CA PHE A 60 1.00 0.05 -1.94
C PHE A 60 0.19 -1.20 -1.57
N ASN A 61 0.60 -2.37 -2.04
CA ASN A 61 -0.05 -3.63 -1.65
C ASN A 61 0.29 -4.04 -0.20
N LYS A 62 1.41 -3.56 0.36
CA LYS A 62 1.74 -3.77 1.78
C LYS A 62 0.92 -2.84 2.67
N GLU A 63 0.71 -1.60 2.25
CA GLU A 63 -0.08 -0.61 3.01
C GLU A 63 -1.59 -0.93 3.00
N GLY A 64 -2.10 -1.47 1.90
CA GLY A 64 -3.52 -1.84 1.77
C GLY A 64 -3.91 -3.16 2.46
N LYS A 65 -2.93 -3.91 2.98
CA LYS A 65 -3.19 -5.06 3.85
C LYS A 65 -2.81 -4.62 5.26
N PRO A 66 -3.77 -4.47 6.22
CA PRO A 66 -3.38 -4.80 7.58
C PRO A 66 -2.75 -6.17 7.47
N GLU A 67 -1.51 -6.33 7.94
CA GLU A 67 -0.79 -7.58 7.87
C GLU A 67 -1.75 -8.65 8.39
N GLN A 68 -2.36 -9.43 7.48
CA GLN A 68 -3.16 -10.58 7.85
C GLN A 68 -2.12 -11.60 8.27
N VAL A 69 -1.64 -11.43 9.49
CA VAL A 69 -0.87 -12.42 10.20
C VAL A 69 -1.71 -13.67 10.08
N SER A 70 -1.22 -14.67 9.34
CA SER A 70 -1.99 -15.88 9.13
C SER A 70 -2.39 -16.44 10.49
N ASP A 71 -3.58 -17.03 10.59
CA ASP A 71 -4.04 -17.67 11.84
C ASP A 71 -3.01 -18.67 12.41
N GLU A 72 -2.18 -19.22 11.52
CA GLU A 72 -1.04 -20.06 11.86
C GLU A 72 0.08 -19.29 12.57
N LYS A 73 0.48 -18.12 12.07
CA LYS A 73 1.44 -17.23 12.76
C LYS A 73 0.91 -16.72 14.10
N ILE A 74 -0.39 -16.44 14.19
CA ILE A 74 -1.04 -16.04 15.45
C ILE A 74 -1.01 -17.19 16.44
N ARG A 75 -1.34 -18.42 16.01
CA ARG A 75 -1.24 -19.61 16.86
C ARG A 75 0.18 -19.87 17.35
N ILE A 76 1.18 -19.73 16.49
CA ILE A 76 2.59 -19.90 16.87
C ILE A 76 2.99 -18.86 17.92
N ALA A 77 2.69 -17.57 17.68
CA ALA A 77 3.01 -16.50 18.63
C ALA A 77 2.31 -16.70 19.99
N LEU A 78 1.02 -17.09 19.99
CA LEU A 78 0.29 -17.38 21.22
C LEU A 78 0.86 -18.59 21.97
N TYR A 79 1.27 -19.64 21.25
CA TYR A 79 1.88 -20.82 21.86
C TYR A 79 3.25 -20.47 22.47
N GLU A 80 4.07 -19.68 21.77
CA GLU A 80 5.34 -19.19 22.28
C GLU A 80 5.18 -18.34 23.54
N ASP A 81 4.21 -17.41 23.56
CA ASP A 81 3.95 -16.55 24.72
C ASP A 81 3.39 -17.37 25.90
N MET A 82 2.46 -18.31 25.66
CA MET A 82 1.97 -19.22 26.70
C MET A 82 3.08 -20.12 27.27
N MET A 83 4.03 -20.56 26.45
CA MET A 83 5.20 -21.37 26.87
C MET A 83 6.28 -20.53 27.55
N ARG A 84 6.29 -19.20 27.34
CA ARG A 84 7.13 -18.24 28.07
C ARG A 84 6.55 -17.91 29.44
N GLU A 85 5.23 -17.78 29.54
CA GLU A 85 4.51 -17.46 30.79
C GLU A 85 4.27 -18.68 31.69
N SER A 86 3.99 -19.84 31.10
CA SER A 86 4.06 -21.10 31.84
C SER A 86 5.53 -21.42 32.06
N GLY A 87 6.01 -21.37 33.31
CA GLY A 87 7.41 -21.55 33.70
C GLY A 87 8.01 -22.95 33.45
N LEU A 88 7.74 -23.55 32.28
CA LEU A 88 8.22 -24.84 31.82
C LEU A 88 9.56 -24.77 31.08
N HIS A 89 10.21 -23.60 31.04
CA HIS A 89 11.66 -23.54 30.79
C HIS A 89 12.40 -24.00 32.04
N GLY A 90 12.30 -25.31 32.29
CA GLY A 90 13.18 -26.04 33.18
C GLY A 90 14.61 -25.85 32.70
N ARG A 91 15.40 -25.21 33.58
CA ARG A 91 16.85 -25.13 33.49
C ARG A 91 17.44 -26.51 33.19
N HIS A 92 18.29 -26.58 32.17
CA HIS A 92 19.48 -27.43 32.16
C HIS A 92 20.56 -26.77 31.31
#